data_AF-A0A8T8LPS0-F1
#
_entry.id   AF-A0A8T8LPS0-F1
#
_cell.length_a   1.000
_cell.length_b   1.000
_cell.length_c   1.000
_cell.angle_alpha   90.00
_cell.angle_beta   90.00
_cell.angle_gamma   90.00
#
_symmetry.space_group_name_H-M   'P 1'
#
loop_
_entity.id
_entity.type
_entity.pdbx_description
1 polymer ?
#
loop_
_entity_poly.entity_id
_entity_poly.type
_entity_poly.pdbx_seq_one_letter_code
_entity_poly.pdbx_strand_id
1 'polypeptide(L)'
;MVTDRLADGVRIAELLASEVTGNESDLRGLTVADADRDVEPTADGALAYRIARERAGTDEGATEPIAEVYVQPDRARIEAVVAPDAAADAAREVDLRARPKAVHPPRTLVFVEDGAQVKRALGVLEAVGNASDTE
;
A
#
# COMPACT_ATOMS: atom_id res chain seq x y z
N MET A 1 23.80 -16.29 -10.11
CA MET A 1 22.40 -16.52 -10.52
C MET A 1 21.47 -16.33 -9.32
N VAL A 2 21.35 -15.12 -8.74
CA VAL A 2 20.33 -14.74 -7.73
C VAL A 2 20.22 -13.20 -7.71
N THR A 3 19.81 -12.58 -8.81
CA THR A 3 19.56 -11.13 -8.84
C THR A 3 18.11 -10.79 -9.21
N ASP A 4 17.30 -11.77 -9.61
CA ASP A 4 15.88 -11.62 -10.01
C ASP A 4 14.86 -11.98 -8.92
N ARG A 5 15.23 -11.97 -7.63
CA ARG A 5 14.37 -12.60 -6.61
C ARG A 5 13.14 -11.81 -6.16
N LEU A 6 12.94 -10.57 -6.60
CA LEU A 6 11.75 -9.77 -6.24
C LEU A 6 11.47 -8.64 -7.24
N ALA A 7 11.79 -8.80 -8.53
CA ALA A 7 11.25 -7.92 -9.58
C ALA A 7 9.95 -8.51 -10.18
N ASP A 8 9.24 -9.29 -9.37
CA ASP A 8 7.95 -9.88 -9.68
C ASP A 8 6.92 -9.15 -8.84
N GLY A 9 6.05 -8.37 -9.49
CA GLY A 9 5.12 -7.51 -8.79
C GLY A 9 4.11 -8.26 -7.93
N VAL A 10 3.74 -9.49 -8.30
CA VAL A 10 2.87 -10.34 -7.46
C VAL A 10 3.62 -10.70 -6.18
N ARG A 11 4.86 -11.18 -6.31
CA ARG A 11 5.67 -11.56 -5.15
C ARG A 11 6.00 -10.37 -4.23
N ILE A 12 6.19 -9.17 -4.80
CA ILE A 12 6.33 -7.92 -4.01
C ILE A 12 5.04 -7.64 -3.25
N ALA A 13 3.88 -7.72 -3.89
CA ALA A 13 2.60 -7.43 -3.27
C ALA A 13 2.23 -8.46 -2.18
N GLU A 14 2.54 -9.74 -2.37
CA GLU A 14 2.40 -10.79 -1.37
C GLU A 14 3.29 -10.52 -0.14
N LEU A 15 4.55 -10.13 -0.37
CA LEU A 15 5.47 -9.77 0.71
C LEU A 15 4.92 -8.57 1.49
N LEU A 16 4.46 -7.53 0.80
CA LEU A 16 3.82 -6.37 1.43
C LEU A 16 2.57 -6.77 2.23
N ALA A 17 1.71 -7.64 1.71
CA ALA A 17 0.52 -8.10 2.42
C ALA A 17 0.89 -8.86 3.71
N SER A 18 1.91 -9.72 3.64
CA SER A 18 2.44 -10.44 4.80
C SER A 18 3.00 -9.51 5.85
N GLU A 19 3.67 -8.44 5.44
CA GLU A 19 4.22 -7.44 6.35
C GLU A 19 3.11 -6.61 7.01
N VAL A 20 2.10 -6.17 6.25
CA VAL A 20 0.96 -5.42 6.82
C VAL A 20 0.23 -6.28 7.85
N THR A 21 -0.05 -7.54 7.50
CA THR A 21 -0.73 -8.48 8.40
C THR A 21 0.13 -8.79 9.64
N GLY A 22 1.44 -8.93 9.46
CA GLY A 22 2.37 -9.25 10.56
C GLY A 22 2.71 -8.08 11.49
N ASN A 23 2.48 -6.83 11.06
CA ASN A 23 2.78 -5.62 11.81
C ASN A 23 1.50 -4.83 12.18
N GLU A 24 0.36 -5.50 12.31
CA GLU A 24 -0.94 -4.87 12.60
C GLU A 24 -0.92 -3.92 13.81
N SER A 25 -0.17 -4.26 14.87
CA SER A 25 -0.03 -3.44 16.08
C SER A 25 0.80 -2.18 15.84
N ASP A 26 1.92 -2.30 15.12
CA ASP A 26 2.81 -1.18 14.81
C ASP A 26 2.18 -0.25 13.76
N LEU A 27 1.36 -0.81 12.86
CA LEU A 27 0.57 -0.09 11.88
C LEU A 27 -0.81 0.34 12.42
N ARG A 28 -1.01 0.44 13.73
CA ARG A 28 -2.24 0.98 14.37
C ARG A 28 -3.56 0.40 13.83
N GLY A 29 -3.61 -0.91 13.59
CA GLY A 29 -4.82 -1.59 13.14
C GLY A 29 -5.08 -1.47 11.64
N LEU A 30 -4.06 -1.19 10.83
CA LEU A 30 -4.13 -1.42 9.38
C LEU A 30 -4.14 -2.92 9.10
N THR A 31 -5.01 -3.33 8.18
CA THR A 31 -5.19 -4.72 7.77
C THR A 31 -5.37 -4.82 6.25
N VAL A 32 -5.17 -6.02 5.72
CA VAL A 32 -5.44 -6.35 4.32
C VAL A 32 -6.90 -6.76 4.16
N ALA A 33 -7.59 -6.12 3.22
CA ALA A 33 -8.98 -6.39 2.88
C ALA A 33 -9.15 -6.70 1.39
N ASP A 34 -10.22 -7.43 1.04
CA ASP A 34 -10.61 -7.73 -0.34
C ASP A 34 -9.47 -8.32 -1.21
N ALA A 35 -8.66 -9.21 -0.66
CA ALA A 35 -7.50 -9.76 -1.37
C ALA A 35 -7.90 -10.78 -2.45
N ASP A 36 -7.47 -10.52 -3.68
CA ASP A 36 -7.49 -11.44 -4.80
C ASP A 36 -6.16 -12.23 -4.84
N ARG A 37 -6.26 -13.55 -4.59
CA ARG A 37 -5.10 -14.46 -4.54
C ARG A 37 -4.68 -14.98 -5.92
N ASP A 38 -5.53 -14.81 -6.92
CA ASP A 38 -5.32 -15.29 -8.28
C ASP A 38 -5.11 -14.09 -9.23
N VAL A 39 -4.72 -12.94 -8.69
CA VAL A 39 -4.52 -11.70 -9.45
C VAL A 39 -3.39 -11.86 -10.47
N GLU A 40 -3.71 -11.58 -11.74
CA GLU A 40 -2.74 -11.58 -12.83
C GLU A 40 -2.21 -10.16 -13.07
N PRO A 41 -0.89 -9.95 -13.14
CA PRO A 41 -0.30 -8.62 -13.31
C PRO A 41 -0.61 -8.01 -14.69
N THR A 42 -0.90 -6.72 -14.71
CA THR A 42 -1.13 -5.96 -15.96
C THR A 42 -0.23 -4.74 -16.05
N ALA A 43 0.00 -4.22 -17.25
CA ALA A 43 0.84 -3.03 -17.45
C ALA A 43 0.31 -1.80 -16.68
N ASP A 44 -1.01 -1.64 -16.59
CA ASP A 44 -1.64 -0.52 -15.87
C ASP A 44 -1.77 -0.78 -14.36
N GLY A 45 -1.55 -2.02 -13.93
CA GLY A 45 -1.73 -2.49 -12.57
C GLY A 45 -3.09 -3.18 -12.40
N ALA A 46 -3.11 -4.45 -11.97
CA ALA A 46 -4.33 -5.12 -11.53
C ALA A 46 -4.49 -4.94 -10.02
N LEU A 47 -5.71 -4.63 -9.55
CA LEU A 47 -5.97 -4.48 -8.11
C LEU A 47 -5.80 -5.83 -7.42
N ALA A 48 -4.86 -5.93 -6.49
CA ALA A 48 -4.61 -7.15 -5.73
C ALA A 48 -5.38 -7.16 -4.41
N TYR A 49 -5.35 -6.05 -3.67
CA TYR A 49 -6.05 -5.93 -2.39
C TYR A 49 -6.16 -4.47 -1.96
N ARG A 50 -6.95 -4.25 -0.90
CA ARG A 50 -7.06 -2.97 -0.20
C ARG A 50 -6.33 -3.03 1.14
N ILE A 51 -5.81 -1.90 1.57
CA ILE A 51 -5.34 -1.70 2.94
C ILE A 51 -6.40 -0.85 3.62
N ALA A 52 -6.98 -1.40 4.66
CA ALA A 52 -8.07 -0.78 5.38
C ALA A 52 -7.72 -0.62 6.86
N ARG A 53 -8.37 0.34 7.50
CA ARG A 53 -8.27 0.58 8.93
C ARG A 53 -9.58 0.24 9.60
N GLU A 54 -9.53 -0.36 10.79
CA GLU A 54 -10.72 -0.51 11.61
C GLU A 54 -11.24 0.86 12.06
N ARG A 55 -12.54 1.13 11.83
CA ARG A 55 -13.16 2.38 12.28
C ARG A 55 -13.78 2.18 13.66
N ALA A 56 -13.36 3.00 14.62
CA ALA A 56 -13.98 2.99 15.94
C ALA A 56 -15.41 3.59 15.88
N GLY A 57 -16.42 2.80 16.24
CA GLY A 57 -17.69 3.33 16.74
C GLY A 57 -18.86 3.49 15.75
N THR A 58 -18.89 2.82 14.60
CA THR A 58 -20.10 2.87 13.73
C THR A 58 -20.71 1.52 13.32
N ASP A 59 -19.99 0.42 13.41
CA ASP A 59 -20.49 -0.96 13.39
C ASP A 59 -19.32 -1.87 13.78
N GLU A 60 -19.53 -2.92 14.56
CA GLU A 60 -18.48 -3.91 14.83
C GLU A 60 -17.99 -4.50 13.49
N GLY A 61 -16.73 -4.22 13.13
CA GLY A 61 -16.11 -4.72 11.89
C GLY A 61 -16.16 -3.78 10.68
N ALA A 62 -16.65 -2.54 10.82
CA ALA A 62 -16.55 -1.56 9.73
C ALA A 62 -15.09 -1.14 9.50
N THR A 63 -14.59 -1.36 8.29
CA THR A 63 -13.24 -0.94 7.87
C THR A 63 -13.30 0.15 6.81
N GLU A 64 -12.33 1.06 6.86
CA GLU A 64 -12.19 2.17 5.92
C GLU A 64 -10.95 1.99 5.04
N PRO A 65 -11.09 1.92 3.70
CA PRO A 65 -9.96 1.74 2.81
C PRO A 65 -9.12 3.02 2.75
N ILE A 66 -7.85 2.92 3.15
CA ILE A 66 -6.90 4.04 3.14
C ILE A 66 -5.96 3.99 1.93
N ALA A 67 -5.70 2.79 1.41
CA ALA A 67 -4.84 2.57 0.25
C ALA A 67 -5.27 1.33 -0.55
N GLU A 68 -4.90 1.31 -1.81
CA GLU A 68 -5.13 0.20 -2.74
C GLU A 68 -3.79 -0.28 -3.30
N VAL A 69 -3.59 -1.60 -3.38
CA VAL A 69 -2.35 -2.18 -3.91
C VAL A 69 -2.60 -2.83 -5.26
N TYR A 70 -1.86 -2.39 -6.26
CA TYR A 70 -1.93 -2.87 -7.63
C TYR A 70 -0.64 -3.60 -8.02
N VAL A 71 -0.79 -4.68 -8.78
CA VAL A 71 0.34 -5.48 -9.28
C VAL A 71 0.58 -5.21 -10.77
N GLN A 72 1.83 -4.88 -11.08
CA GLN A 72 2.38 -4.82 -12.43
C GLN A 72 3.37 -5.98 -12.59
N PRO A 73 3.83 -6.32 -13.82
CA PRO A 73 4.74 -7.45 -14.00
C PRO A 73 6.04 -7.32 -13.18
N ASP A 74 6.57 -6.11 -13.07
CA ASP A 74 7.88 -5.83 -12.48
C ASP A 74 7.84 -5.20 -11.07
N ARG A 75 6.66 -4.80 -10.58
CA ARG A 75 6.52 -4.04 -9.33
C ARG A 75 5.10 -4.06 -8.76
N ALA A 76 4.99 -3.70 -7.49
CA ALA A 76 3.72 -3.30 -6.89
C ALA A 76 3.58 -1.76 -6.88
N ARG A 77 2.35 -1.28 -6.91
CA ARG A 77 2.01 0.14 -6.79
C ARG A 77 0.97 0.31 -5.69
N ILE A 78 1.29 1.14 -4.70
CA ILE A 78 0.36 1.56 -3.66
C ILE A 78 -0.30 2.86 -4.11
N GLU A 79 -1.63 2.91 -4.16
CA GLU A 79 -2.38 4.16 -4.31
C GLU A 79 -2.91 4.58 -2.95
N ALA A 80 -2.41 5.69 -2.40
CA ALA A 80 -3.01 6.33 -1.24
C ALA A 80 -4.33 6.99 -1.65
N VAL A 81 -5.43 6.50 -1.07
CA VAL A 81 -6.80 6.99 -1.33
C VAL A 81 -7.16 8.11 -0.37
N VAL A 82 -6.60 8.08 0.83
CA VAL A 82 -6.67 9.14 1.86
C VAL A 82 -5.28 9.73 2.10
N ALA A 83 -5.23 10.94 2.65
CA ALA A 83 -3.98 11.65 2.98
C ALA A 83 -2.87 11.55 1.89
N PRO A 84 -3.16 11.87 0.61
CA PRO A 84 -2.20 11.70 -0.49
C PRO A 84 -0.92 12.54 -0.33
N ASP A 85 -1.00 13.69 0.36
CA ASP A 85 0.17 14.53 0.65
C ASP A 85 1.11 13.85 1.65
N ALA A 86 0.56 13.26 2.73
CA ALA A 86 1.34 12.48 3.70
C ALA A 86 2.04 11.28 3.04
N ALA A 87 1.36 10.60 2.11
CA ALA A 87 1.97 9.53 1.33
C ALA A 87 3.16 10.02 0.49
N ALA A 88 3.02 11.19 -0.15
CA ALA A 88 4.07 11.76 -0.99
C ALA A 88 5.28 12.21 -0.16
N ASP A 89 5.06 12.82 0.99
CA ASP A 89 6.11 13.29 1.88
C ASP A 89 6.87 12.12 2.51
N ALA A 90 6.16 11.15 3.09
CA ALA A 90 6.77 9.96 3.67
C ALA A 90 7.56 9.16 2.62
N ALA A 91 7.03 9.00 1.40
CA ALA A 91 7.74 8.31 0.32
C ALA A 91 9.06 9.01 -0.04
N ARG A 92 9.10 10.36 -0.05
CA ARG A 92 10.35 11.10 -0.29
C ARG A 92 11.38 10.91 0.82
N GLU A 93 10.94 10.87 2.07
CA GLU A 93 11.82 10.67 3.23
C GLU A 93 12.53 9.31 3.21
N VAL A 94 11.85 8.27 2.70
CA VAL A 94 12.40 6.91 2.61
C VAL A 94 12.95 6.55 1.22
N ASP A 95 13.13 7.55 0.35
CA ASP A 95 13.67 7.40 -1.00
C ASP A 95 12.88 6.40 -1.86
N LEU A 96 11.55 6.49 -1.80
CA LEU A 96 10.62 5.79 -2.67
C LEU A 96 10.10 6.74 -3.76
N ARG A 97 9.95 6.20 -4.96
CA ARG A 97 9.35 6.95 -6.06
C ARG A 97 7.87 7.13 -5.80
N ALA A 98 7.43 8.39 -5.73
CA ALA A 98 6.01 8.76 -5.65
C ALA A 98 5.57 9.65 -6.82
N ARG A 99 4.30 9.54 -7.21
CA ARG A 99 3.68 10.38 -8.23
C ARG A 99 2.25 10.76 -7.87
N PRO A 100 1.88 12.05 -7.87
CA PRO A 100 0.48 12.45 -7.80
C PRO A 100 -0.29 11.92 -9.01
N LYS A 101 -1.56 11.53 -8.78
CA LYS A 101 -2.51 11.13 -9.82
C LYS A 101 -3.63 12.16 -9.85
N ALA A 102 -3.81 12.81 -11.00
CA ALA A 102 -4.81 13.85 -11.22
C ALA A 102 -6.22 13.25 -11.37
N VAL A 103 -6.75 12.70 -10.27
CA VAL A 103 -8.11 12.17 -10.13
C VAL A 103 -8.83 12.91 -9.00
N HIS A 104 -10.15 12.71 -8.86
CA HIS A 104 -10.92 13.26 -7.75
C HIS A 104 -11.64 12.13 -6.98
N PRO A 105 -11.43 11.99 -5.66
CA PRO A 105 -10.46 12.73 -4.83
C PRO A 105 -9.00 12.47 -5.27
N PRO A 106 -8.06 13.41 -4.98
CA PRO A 106 -6.65 13.27 -5.37
C PRO A 106 -6.02 12.03 -4.74
N ARG A 107 -5.08 11.42 -5.46
CA ARG A 107 -4.36 10.22 -5.00
C ARG A 107 -2.87 10.36 -5.21
N THR A 108 -2.10 9.65 -4.41
CA THR A 108 -0.64 9.51 -4.59
C THR A 108 -0.29 8.06 -4.86
N LEU A 109 0.48 7.84 -5.93
CA LEU A 109 1.03 6.55 -6.31
C LEU A 109 2.43 6.39 -5.73
N VAL A 110 2.70 5.29 -5.04
CA VAL A 110 4.03 4.93 -4.53
C VAL A 110 4.44 3.62 -5.20
N PHE A 111 5.62 3.60 -5.81
CA PHE A 111 6.14 2.43 -6.52
C PHE A 111 7.04 1.62 -5.59
N VAL A 112 6.84 0.29 -5.58
CA VAL A 112 7.62 -0.66 -4.78
C VAL A 112 8.17 -1.72 -5.73
N GLU A 113 9.48 -1.64 -6.00
CA GLU A 113 10.13 -2.42 -7.06
C GLU A 113 10.95 -3.61 -6.54
N ASP A 114 11.12 -3.73 -5.22
CA ASP A 114 11.84 -4.84 -4.59
C ASP A 114 11.44 -5.03 -3.11
N GLY A 115 11.93 -6.12 -2.51
CA GLY A 115 11.62 -6.46 -1.11
C GLY A 115 12.22 -5.51 -0.06
N ALA A 116 13.31 -4.79 -0.37
CA ALA A 116 13.84 -3.78 0.54
C ALA A 116 12.94 -2.53 0.54
N GLN A 117 12.38 -2.17 -0.62
CA GLN A 117 11.38 -1.11 -0.74
C GLN A 117 10.07 -1.45 -0.01
N VAL A 118 9.67 -2.73 0.08
CA VAL A 118 8.52 -3.15 0.90
C VAL A 118 8.66 -2.68 2.34
N LYS A 119 9.84 -2.85 2.95
CA LYS A 119 10.08 -2.42 4.33
C LYS A 119 9.95 -0.91 4.50
N ARG A 120 10.41 -0.14 3.51
CA ARG A 120 10.27 1.32 3.50
C ARG A 120 8.83 1.76 3.28
N ALA A 121 8.07 1.03 2.47
CA ALA A 121 6.67 1.31 2.18
C ALA A 121 5.78 1.19 3.44
N LEU A 122 6.18 0.39 4.43
CA LEU A 122 5.46 0.33 5.72
C LEU A 122 5.41 1.69 6.42
N GLY A 123 6.51 2.46 6.41
CA GLY A 123 6.53 3.82 6.98
C GLY A 123 5.62 4.80 6.24
N VAL A 124 5.42 4.59 4.93
CA VAL A 124 4.45 5.38 4.15
C VAL A 124 3.01 5.03 4.56
N LEU A 125 2.69 3.75 4.71
CA LEU A 125 1.37 3.30 5.16
C LEU A 125 1.06 3.79 6.57
N GLU A 126 2.05 3.75 7.47
CA GLU A 126 1.93 4.31 8.82
C GLU A 126 1.62 5.82 8.77
N ALA A 127 2.36 6.58 7.96
CA ALA A 127 2.13 8.02 7.82
C ALA A 127 0.73 8.35 7.28
N VAL A 128 0.26 7.60 6.28
CA VAL A 128 -1.11 7.74 5.74
C VAL A 128 -2.16 7.42 6.80
N GLY A 129 -2.01 6.30 7.51
CA GLY A 129 -2.93 5.89 8.57
C GLY A 129 -3.00 6.93 9.69
N ASN A 130 -1.85 7.47 10.13
CA ASN A 130 -1.78 8.51 11.16
C ASN A 130 -2.43 9.83 10.70
N ALA A 131 -2.19 10.25 9.46
CA ALA A 131 -2.76 11.47 8.92
C ALA A 131 -4.30 11.36 8.77
N SER A 132 -4.80 10.20 8.35
CA SER A 132 -6.25 9.95 8.24
C SER A 132 -6.99 9.88 9.58
N ASP A 133 -6.28 9.68 10.70
CA ASP A 133 -6.87 9.69 12.05
C ASP A 133 -7.07 11.10 12.61
N THR A 134 -6.36 12.07 12.03
CA THR A 134 -6.35 13.46 12.54
C THR A 134 -7.42 14.33 11.87
N GLU A 135 -8.10 13.81 10.83
CA GLU A 135 -9.18 14.49 10.10
C GLU A 135 -10.58 14.25 10.68
#